data_AF-V6ARY4-F1
#
_entry.id   AF-V6ARY4-F1
#
_cell.length_a   1.000
_cell.length_b   1.000
_cell.length_c   1.000
_cell.angle_alpha   90.00
_cell.angle_beta   90.00
_cell.angle_gamma   90.00
#
_symmetry.space_group_name_H-M   'P 1'
#
loop_
_entity.id
_entity.type
_entity.pdbx_description
1 polymer ?
#
loop_
_entity_poly.entity_id
_entity_poly.type
_entity_poly.pdbx_seq_one_letter_code
_entity_poly.pdbx_strand_id
1 'polypeptide(L)'
;MRLIFAALALALLSTIVLQSQSAYSQQGGLVVERPTRGSEEISEYYNVNDVRLAMAIVGAAVVGVFLYLAREIILRRKTEYEKKNYASKQNRDYEKYHSDWNADDEDFIGPRKRKSADEFRKMFDEATLPNYYNVLGVSVDATLEEIKRKYRQLVKEYHPDRTKDAKSAEKFAEITSAYEVLSDEEQRKMYDSYFKTSVG
;
A
#
# COMPACT_ATOMS: atom_id res chain seq x y z
N MET A 1 13.95 -0.60 -9.87
CA MET A 1 15.16 -1.28 -9.36
C MET A 1 15.68 -2.38 -10.29
N ARG A 2 14.90 -3.38 -10.69
CA ARG A 2 15.40 -4.53 -11.50
C ARG A 2 15.98 -4.19 -12.88
N LEU A 3 15.46 -3.18 -13.59
CA LEU A 3 16.01 -2.73 -14.88
C LEU A 3 17.35 -1.98 -14.76
N ILE A 4 17.59 -1.30 -13.64
CA ILE A 4 18.84 -0.58 -13.39
C ILE A 4 19.98 -1.59 -13.19
N PHE A 5 19.71 -2.68 -12.47
CA PHE A 5 20.68 -3.77 -12.30
C PHE A 5 21.01 -4.48 -13.62
N ALA A 6 20.05 -4.62 -14.54
CA ALA A 6 20.30 -5.21 -15.86
C ALA A 6 21.19 -4.32 -16.75
N ALA A 7 20.95 -3.00 -16.76
CA ALA A 7 21.79 -2.06 -17.49
C ALA A 7 23.21 -2.00 -16.92
N LEU A 8 23.35 -2.05 -15.59
CA LEU A 8 24.65 -2.09 -14.92
C LEU A 8 25.42 -3.38 -15.26
N ALA A 9 24.74 -4.53 -15.28
CA ALA A 9 25.36 -5.82 -15.64
C ALA A 9 25.86 -5.85 -17.09
N LEU A 10 25.11 -5.27 -18.03
CA LEU A 10 25.53 -5.14 -19.43
C LEU A 10 26.73 -4.20 -19.60
N ALA A 11 26.79 -3.10 -18.85
CA ALA A 11 27.94 -2.20 -18.85
C ALA A 11 29.19 -2.85 -18.23
N LEU A 12 29.02 -3.67 -17.19
CA LEU A 12 30.13 -4.44 -16.61
C LEU A 12 30.64 -5.51 -17.57
N LEU A 13 29.75 -6.19 -18.30
CA LEU A 13 30.15 -7.16 -19.32
C LEU A 13 30.89 -6.51 -20.49
N SER A 14 30.42 -5.35 -20.98
CA SER A 14 31.09 -4.66 -22.09
C SER A 14 32.48 -4.15 -21.69
N THR A 15 32.64 -3.67 -20.46
CA THR A 15 33.94 -3.20 -19.95
C THR A 15 34.93 -4.36 -19.77
N ILE A 16 34.48 -5.51 -19.29
CA ILE A 16 35.34 -6.72 -19.18
C ILE A 16 35.78 -7.19 -20.57
N VAL A 17 34.88 -7.19 -21.57
CA VAL A 17 35.23 -7.56 -22.95
C VAL A 17 36.25 -6.59 -23.56
N LEU A 18 36.14 -5.29 -23.27
CA LEU A 18 37.10 -4.28 -23.72
C LEU A 18 38.48 -4.46 -23.07
N GLN A 19 38.52 -4.77 -21.78
CA GLN A 19 39.77 -5.07 -21.07
C GLN A 19 40.44 -6.35 -21.58
N SER A 20 39.66 -7.37 -21.94
CA SER A 20 40.16 -8.59 -22.56
C SER A 20 40.82 -8.33 -23.91
N GLN A 21 40.20 -7.53 -24.78
CA GLN A 21 40.77 -7.13 -26.07
C GLN A 21 42.07 -6.31 -25.91
N SER A 22 42.13 -5.42 -24.91
CA SER A 22 43.34 -4.65 -24.59
C SER A 22 44.47 -5.51 -24.00
N ALA A 23 44.16 -6.57 -23.27
CA ALA A 23 45.16 -7.51 -22.77
C ALA A 23 45.72 -8.38 -23.90
N TYR A 24 44.91 -8.68 -24.92
CA TYR A 24 45.33 -9.43 -26.10
C TYR A 24 46.25 -8.63 -27.03
N SER A 25 46.04 -7.31 -27.16
CA SER A 25 46.91 -6.46 -27.98
C SER A 25 48.30 -6.23 -27.38
N GLN A 26 48.44 -6.30 -26.04
CA GLN A 26 49.71 -6.13 -25.34
C GLN A 26 50.59 -7.39 -25.33
N GLN A 27 50.06 -8.56 -25.70
CA GLN A 27 50.86 -9.80 -25.81
C GLN A 27 51.56 -9.97 -27.17
N GLY A 28 51.36 -9.05 -28.13
CA GLY A 28 52.00 -9.09 -29.46
C GLY A 28 53.46 -8.63 -29.52
N GLY A 29 54.14 -8.39 -28.38
CA GLY A 29 55.43 -7.70 -28.37
C GLY A 29 56.43 -8.10 -27.28
N LEU A 30 56.33 -9.28 -26.68
CA LEU A 30 57.38 -9.79 -25.79
C LEU A 30 58.26 -10.79 -26.53
N VAL A 31 59.44 -10.33 -26.94
CA VAL A 31 60.56 -11.17 -27.38
C VAL A 31 61.01 -11.99 -26.17
N VAL A 32 60.58 -13.26 -26.12
CA VAL A 32 61.05 -14.25 -25.17
C VAL A 32 62.20 -15.02 -25.85
N GLU A 33 63.42 -14.81 -25.37
CA GLU A 33 64.56 -15.67 -25.74
C GLU A 33 64.25 -17.13 -25.36
N ARG A 34 64.46 -18.07 -26.29
CA ARG A 34 64.23 -19.50 -26.08
C ARG A 34 65.35 -20.14 -25.26
N PRO A 35 65.02 -20.98 -24.27
CA PRO A 35 65.72 -22.23 -24.06
C PRO A 35 64.79 -23.40 -24.43
N THR A 36 65.20 -24.17 -25.42
CA THR A 36 64.50 -25.35 -25.93
C THR A 36 64.73 -26.56 -25.03
N ARG A 37 63.68 -27.03 -24.33
CA ARG A 37 63.39 -28.47 -24.16
C ARG A 37 62.03 -28.68 -23.47
N GLY A 38 61.03 -29.14 -24.24
CA GLY A 38 59.82 -29.77 -23.67
C GLY A 38 58.51 -28.98 -23.71
N SER A 39 58.31 -28.04 -24.65
CA SER A 39 57.05 -27.27 -24.75
C SER A 39 56.30 -27.45 -26.08
N GLU A 40 56.63 -28.48 -26.87
CA GLU A 40 56.02 -28.67 -28.20
C GLU A 40 54.69 -29.45 -28.19
N GLU A 41 54.27 -30.04 -27.06
CA GLU A 41 53.07 -30.92 -27.03
C GLU A 41 51.75 -30.26 -26.61
N ILE A 42 51.70 -28.96 -26.30
CA ILE A 42 50.45 -28.32 -25.82
C ILE A 42 49.69 -27.60 -26.97
N SER A 43 50.34 -27.39 -28.12
CA SER A 43 49.74 -26.67 -29.25
C SER A 43 48.84 -27.54 -30.15
N GLU A 44 48.81 -28.85 -29.95
CA GLU A 44 48.11 -29.82 -30.83
C GLU A 44 46.77 -30.31 -30.26
N TYR A 45 46.24 -29.66 -29.22
CA TYR A 45 45.00 -30.11 -28.57
C TYR A 45 43.83 -29.10 -28.63
N TYR A 46 44.07 -27.86 -29.04
CA TYR A 46 43.02 -26.85 -29.19
C TYR A 46 43.09 -26.15 -30.54
N ASN A 47 42.23 -26.58 -31.47
CA ASN A 47 42.03 -25.81 -32.69
C ASN A 47 41.35 -24.48 -32.33
N VAL A 48 41.82 -23.37 -32.91
CA VAL A 48 41.23 -22.03 -32.68
C VAL A 48 39.74 -22.03 -33.05
N ASN A 49 39.33 -22.83 -34.03
CA ASN A 49 37.93 -22.99 -34.40
C ASN A 49 37.11 -23.73 -33.34
N ASP A 50 37.69 -24.71 -32.64
CA ASP A 50 37.02 -25.47 -31.57
C ASP A 50 36.84 -24.62 -30.30
N VAL A 51 37.83 -23.78 -29.99
CA VAL A 51 37.72 -22.81 -28.89
C VAL A 51 36.64 -21.76 -29.20
N ARG A 52 36.58 -21.26 -30.44
CA ARG A 52 35.51 -20.34 -30.87
C ARG A 52 34.13 -21.01 -30.81
N LEU A 53 34.03 -22.28 -31.23
CA LEU A 53 32.80 -23.05 -31.17
C LEU A 53 32.34 -23.29 -29.72
N ALA A 54 33.26 -23.66 -28.82
CA ALA A 54 32.97 -23.85 -27.40
C ALA A 54 32.48 -22.55 -26.74
N MET A 55 33.13 -21.43 -27.02
CA MET A 55 32.69 -20.11 -26.52
C MET A 55 31.33 -19.70 -27.08
N ALA A 56 31.03 -20.04 -28.35
CA ALA A 56 29.73 -19.79 -28.96
C ALA A 56 28.61 -20.63 -28.29
N ILE A 57 28.88 -21.89 -27.97
CA ILE A 57 27.93 -22.78 -27.27
C ILE A 57 27.65 -22.26 -25.85
N VAL A 58 28.69 -21.86 -25.11
CA VAL A 58 28.53 -21.28 -23.77
C VAL A 58 27.75 -19.95 -23.84
N GLY A 59 28.06 -19.11 -24.83
CA GLY A 59 27.31 -17.88 -25.07
C GLY A 59 25.82 -18.14 -25.35
N ALA A 60 25.51 -19.10 -26.21
CA ALA A 60 24.14 -19.49 -26.53
C ALA A 60 23.40 -20.04 -25.29
N ALA A 61 24.07 -20.82 -24.44
CA ALA A 61 23.50 -21.34 -23.20
C ALA A 61 23.15 -20.20 -22.21
N VAL A 62 24.06 -19.23 -22.03
CA VAL A 62 23.83 -18.07 -21.16
C VAL A 62 22.67 -17.21 -21.67
N VAL A 63 22.59 -16.98 -22.98
CA VAL A 63 21.46 -16.26 -23.61
C VAL A 63 20.15 -17.02 -23.40
N GLY A 64 20.16 -18.36 -23.55
CA GLY A 64 19.01 -19.21 -23.29
C GLY A 64 18.51 -19.13 -21.85
N VAL A 65 19.42 -19.18 -20.88
CA VAL A 65 19.09 -19.03 -19.45
C VAL A 65 18.52 -17.64 -19.15
N PHE A 66 19.09 -16.59 -19.74
CA PHE A 66 18.61 -15.23 -19.59
C PHE A 66 17.18 -15.07 -20.14
N LEU A 67 16.91 -15.60 -21.34
CA LEU A 67 15.57 -15.59 -21.94
C LEU A 67 14.57 -16.42 -21.11
N TYR A 68 15.01 -17.54 -20.53
CA TYR A 68 14.19 -18.36 -19.64
C TYR A 68 13.79 -17.61 -18.37
N LEU A 69 14.72 -16.91 -17.73
CA LEU A 69 14.45 -16.09 -16.54
C LEU A 69 13.61 -14.85 -16.90
N ALA A 70 13.83 -14.25 -18.07
CA ALA A 70 13.08 -13.09 -18.55
C ALA A 70 11.69 -13.45 -19.14
N ARG A 71 11.36 -14.76 -19.28
CA ARG A 71 10.10 -15.21 -19.90
C ARG A 71 8.87 -14.60 -19.24
N GLU A 72 8.91 -14.45 -17.91
CA GLU A 72 7.80 -13.90 -17.11
C GLU A 72 7.66 -12.39 -17.24
N ILE A 73 8.73 -11.68 -17.63
CA ILE A 73 8.70 -10.23 -17.86
C ILE A 73 8.18 -9.93 -19.28
N ILE A 74 8.67 -10.68 -20.28
CA ILE A 74 8.37 -10.44 -21.69
C ILE A 74 6.94 -10.90 -22.06
N LEU A 75 6.48 -12.04 -21.53
CA LEU A 75 5.15 -12.59 -21.83
C LEU A 75 4.08 -12.14 -20.84
N ARG A 76 4.36 -11.16 -19.98
CA ARG A 76 3.34 -10.66 -19.04
C ARG A 76 2.23 -9.97 -19.82
N ARG A 77 1.11 -10.69 -20.02
CA ARG A 77 -0.13 -10.10 -20.52
C ARG A 77 -0.54 -9.00 -19.55
N LYS A 78 -0.51 -7.75 -20.03
CA LYS A 78 -1.06 -6.61 -19.31
C LYS A 78 -2.48 -6.94 -18.89
N THR A 79 -2.76 -6.85 -17.60
CA THR A 79 -4.10 -7.04 -17.05
C THR A 79 -5.05 -5.99 -17.64
N GLU A 80 -6.35 -6.24 -17.62
CA GLU A 80 -7.34 -5.31 -18.17
C GLU A 80 -7.24 -3.91 -17.51
N TYR A 81 -6.89 -3.89 -16.22
CA TYR A 81 -6.60 -2.70 -15.43
C TYR A 81 -5.38 -1.91 -15.94
N GLU A 82 -4.36 -2.59 -16.46
CA GLU A 82 -3.16 -1.95 -17.00
C GLU A 82 -3.41 -1.32 -18.38
N LYS A 83 -4.33 -1.87 -19.18
CA LYS A 83 -4.64 -1.39 -20.55
C LYS A 83 -5.51 -0.13 -20.59
N LYS A 84 -6.37 0.08 -19.60
CA LYS A 84 -7.27 1.25 -19.56
C LYS A 84 -6.54 2.51 -19.05
N ASN A 85 -6.77 3.63 -19.74
CA ASN A 85 -6.29 4.96 -19.36
C ASN A 85 -7.24 5.57 -18.32
N TYR A 86 -7.08 5.17 -17.07
CA TYR A 86 -7.82 5.75 -15.96
C TYR A 86 -7.24 7.10 -15.55
N ALA A 87 -8.10 8.05 -15.18
CA ALA A 87 -7.71 9.35 -14.63
C ALA A 87 -6.81 9.20 -13.37
N SER A 88 -6.95 8.10 -12.64
CA SER A 88 -6.10 7.74 -11.49
C SER A 88 -4.62 7.57 -11.83
N LYS A 89 -4.27 7.23 -13.08
CA LYS A 89 -2.88 7.12 -13.53
C LYS A 89 -2.26 8.45 -13.94
N GLN A 90 -3.10 9.47 -14.19
CA GLN A 90 -2.64 10.76 -14.73
C GLN A 90 -2.43 11.82 -13.66
N ASN A 91 -2.89 11.62 -12.42
CA ASN A 91 -2.77 12.63 -11.37
C ASN A 91 -2.25 12.02 -10.06
N ARG A 92 -1.11 12.52 -9.54
CA ARG A 92 -0.51 12.07 -8.26
C ARG A 92 -1.37 12.40 -7.03
N ASP A 93 -2.33 13.29 -7.20
CA ASP A 93 -3.21 13.78 -6.15
C ASP A 93 -4.54 13.00 -6.04
N TYR A 94 -4.70 11.95 -6.85
CA TYR A 94 -5.92 11.13 -6.92
C TYR A 94 -6.15 10.26 -5.66
N GLU A 95 -5.15 10.08 -4.80
CA GLU A 95 -5.30 9.46 -3.47
C GLU A 95 -5.64 10.46 -2.37
N LYS A 96 -5.49 11.78 -2.62
CA LYS A 96 -5.61 12.80 -1.58
C LYS A 96 -7.05 13.28 -1.37
N TYR A 97 -7.93 13.18 -2.37
CA TYR A 97 -9.28 13.78 -2.35
C TYR A 97 -10.35 12.98 -3.11
N HIS A 98 -10.44 11.67 -2.85
CA HIS A 98 -11.69 10.93 -2.99
C HIS A 98 -12.23 10.62 -1.57
N SER A 99 -12.28 11.56 -0.63
CA SER A 99 -13.38 12.52 -0.39
C SER A 99 -14.79 12.13 -0.83
N ASP A 100 -15.07 10.84 -0.95
CA ASP A 100 -16.42 10.26 -0.94
C ASP A 100 -16.82 9.84 0.48
N TRP A 101 -16.39 10.59 1.51
CA TRP A 101 -16.94 10.52 2.88
C TRP A 101 -18.45 10.90 2.97
N ASN A 102 -19.13 10.96 1.82
CA ASN A 102 -20.55 11.27 1.66
C ASN A 102 -21.29 10.19 0.85
N ALA A 103 -20.64 9.12 0.40
CA ALA A 103 -21.25 8.08 -0.42
C ALA A 103 -21.15 6.72 0.30
N ASP A 104 -21.98 6.50 1.32
CA ASP A 104 -22.28 5.17 1.87
C ASP A 104 -21.52 4.71 3.13
N ASP A 105 -20.98 5.63 3.94
CA ASP A 105 -20.34 5.31 5.24
C ASP A 105 -21.34 5.01 6.38
N GLU A 106 -22.41 4.22 6.12
CA GLU A 106 -23.18 3.59 7.21
C GLU A 106 -22.35 2.55 7.99
N ASP A 107 -21.20 2.14 7.43
CA ASP A 107 -20.36 1.03 7.92
C ASP A 107 -19.12 1.45 8.75
N PHE A 108 -18.92 2.75 9.03
CA PHE A 108 -17.76 3.21 9.84
C PHE A 108 -17.82 2.71 11.30
N ILE A 109 -19.03 2.47 11.81
CA ILE A 109 -19.25 1.85 13.11
C ILE A 109 -19.68 0.42 12.80
N GLY A 110 -18.91 -0.58 13.25
CA GLY A 110 -19.27 -1.99 13.14
C GLY A 110 -20.66 -2.29 13.76
N PRO A 111 -21.08 -3.57 13.84
CA PRO A 111 -22.41 -3.93 14.32
C PRO A 111 -22.77 -3.17 15.61
N ARG A 112 -23.70 -2.21 15.50
CA ARG A 112 -24.07 -1.33 16.62
C ARG A 112 -24.79 -2.16 17.65
N LYS A 113 -24.22 -2.28 18.85
CA LYS A 113 -24.88 -2.95 19.97
C LYS A 113 -26.03 -2.06 20.43
N ARG A 114 -27.28 -2.46 20.15
CA ARG A 114 -28.45 -1.76 20.68
C ARG A 114 -28.45 -1.86 22.20
N LYS A 115 -28.61 -0.72 22.88
CA LYS A 115 -28.78 -0.73 24.33
C LYS A 115 -30.17 -1.24 24.67
N SER A 116 -30.28 -2.16 25.63
CA SER A 116 -31.58 -2.66 26.05
C SER A 116 -32.30 -1.64 26.94
N ALA A 117 -33.63 -1.75 27.04
CA ALA A 117 -34.41 -0.89 27.94
C ALA A 117 -33.92 -0.96 29.40
N ASP A 118 -33.47 -2.13 29.84
CA ASP A 118 -32.90 -2.35 31.18
C ASP A 118 -31.56 -1.64 31.37
N GLU A 119 -30.72 -1.59 30.33
CA GLU A 119 -29.47 -0.83 30.34
C GLU A 119 -29.75 0.67 30.46
N PHE A 120 -30.69 1.21 29.69
CA PHE A 120 -31.10 2.62 29.80
C PHE A 120 -31.62 2.96 31.20
N ARG A 121 -32.47 2.09 31.77
CA ARG A 121 -32.99 2.26 33.13
C ARG A 121 -31.86 2.31 34.15
N LYS A 122 -30.87 1.41 34.07
CA LYS A 122 -29.71 1.41 34.98
C LYS A 122 -28.87 2.68 34.84
N MET A 123 -28.56 3.11 33.62
CA MET A 123 -27.81 4.35 33.39
C MET A 123 -28.55 5.59 33.91
N PHE A 124 -29.89 5.59 33.78
CA PHE A 124 -30.74 6.63 34.34
C PHE A 124 -30.74 6.62 35.87
N ASP A 125 -30.95 5.46 36.49
CA ASP A 125 -30.97 5.30 37.96
C ASP A 125 -29.62 5.70 38.60
N GLU A 126 -28.51 5.52 37.89
CA GLU A 126 -27.16 5.94 38.31
C GLU A 126 -26.87 7.43 38.06
N ALA A 127 -27.82 8.18 37.49
CA ALA A 127 -27.69 9.58 37.10
C ALA A 127 -26.51 9.88 36.14
N THR A 128 -26.06 8.88 35.38
CA THR A 128 -24.93 8.99 34.46
C THR A 128 -25.34 9.35 33.03
N LEU A 129 -26.63 9.50 32.75
CA LEU A 129 -27.14 9.71 31.40
C LEU A 129 -26.88 11.16 30.92
N PRO A 130 -25.95 11.39 30.00
CA PRO A 130 -25.65 12.74 29.51
C PRO A 130 -26.72 13.18 28.51
N ASN A 131 -26.89 14.49 28.36
CA ASN A 131 -27.79 15.03 27.35
C ASN A 131 -27.19 14.87 25.94
N TYR A 132 -27.59 13.80 25.24
CA TYR A 132 -27.07 13.48 23.91
C TYR A 132 -27.33 14.55 22.84
N TYR A 133 -28.44 15.30 22.95
CA TYR A 133 -28.73 16.41 22.05
C TYR A 133 -27.71 17.55 22.23
N ASN A 134 -27.35 17.85 23.49
CA ASN A 134 -26.33 18.84 23.80
C ASN A 134 -24.92 18.38 23.39
N VAL A 135 -24.60 17.09 23.56
CA VAL A 135 -23.30 16.51 23.15
C VAL A 135 -23.08 16.67 21.64
N LEU A 136 -24.13 16.42 20.83
CA LEU A 136 -24.06 16.61 19.38
C LEU A 136 -24.30 18.07 18.94
N GLY A 137 -24.75 18.94 19.84
CA GLY A 137 -25.09 20.34 19.56
C GLY A 137 -26.25 20.49 18.58
N VAL A 138 -27.28 19.65 18.75
CA VAL A 138 -28.49 19.62 17.91
C VAL A 138 -29.74 19.90 18.75
N SER A 139 -30.80 20.36 18.09
CA SER A 139 -32.11 20.52 18.73
C SER A 139 -32.74 19.16 19.03
N VAL A 140 -33.64 19.11 20.01
CA VAL A 140 -34.45 17.93 20.33
C VAL A 140 -35.32 17.51 19.14
N ASP A 141 -35.75 18.48 18.33
CA ASP A 141 -36.54 18.27 17.11
C ASP A 141 -35.70 18.01 15.86
N ALA A 142 -34.37 17.85 16.00
CA ALA A 142 -33.48 17.66 14.86
C ALA A 142 -33.83 16.38 14.07
N THR A 143 -33.76 16.49 12.75
CA THR A 143 -33.99 15.34 11.87
C THR A 143 -32.78 14.40 11.89
N LEU A 144 -33.00 13.14 11.49
CA LEU A 144 -31.92 12.15 11.43
C LEU A 144 -30.76 12.62 10.53
N GLU A 145 -31.05 13.31 9.44
CA GLU A 145 -30.03 13.86 8.53
C GLU A 145 -29.16 14.92 9.20
N GLU A 146 -29.75 15.78 10.03
CA GLU A 146 -29.03 16.81 10.76
C GLU A 146 -28.12 16.22 11.83
N ILE A 147 -28.63 15.22 12.56
CA ILE A 147 -27.88 14.44 13.55
C ILE A 147 -26.68 13.77 12.88
N LYS A 148 -26.90 13.09 11.74
CA LYS A 148 -25.84 12.48 10.93
C LYS A 148 -24.80 13.50 10.47
N ARG A 149 -25.24 14.65 9.95
CA ARG A 149 -24.35 15.72 9.47
C ARG A 149 -23.46 16.28 10.58
N LYS A 150 -24.05 16.55 11.75
CA LYS A 150 -23.32 17.06 12.93
C LYS A 150 -22.35 16.05 13.50
N TYR A 151 -22.77 14.79 13.61
CA TYR A 151 -21.91 13.69 14.02
C TYR A 151 -20.65 13.61 13.14
N ARG A 152 -20.80 13.62 11.81
CA ARG A 152 -19.65 13.59 10.88
C ARG A 152 -18.69 14.76 11.08
N GLN A 153 -19.23 15.95 11.31
CA GLN A 153 -18.42 17.14 11.57
C GLN A 153 -17.58 16.98 12.84
N LEU A 154 -18.21 16.52 13.93
CA LEU A 154 -17.57 16.35 15.24
C LEU A 154 -16.55 15.21 15.24
N VAL A 155 -16.84 14.07 14.62
CA VAL A 155 -15.90 12.95 14.47
C VAL A 155 -14.63 13.40 13.77
N LYS A 156 -14.76 14.18 12.68
CA LYS A 156 -13.61 14.69 11.95
C LYS A 156 -12.74 15.62 12.80
N GLU A 157 -13.34 16.36 13.71
CA GLU A 157 -12.65 17.29 14.61
C GLU A 157 -11.96 16.57 15.77
N TYR A 158 -12.64 15.62 16.41
CA TYR A 158 -12.18 14.91 17.60
C TYR A 158 -11.56 13.53 17.33
N HIS A 159 -11.28 13.19 16.07
CA HIS A 159 -10.68 11.89 15.75
C HIS A 159 -9.33 11.71 16.48
N PRO A 160 -9.09 10.57 17.16
CA PRO A 160 -7.87 10.35 17.96
C PRO A 160 -6.59 10.35 17.11
N ASP A 161 -6.69 10.06 15.82
CA ASP A 161 -5.56 10.15 14.88
C ASP A 161 -5.15 11.61 14.59
N ARG A 162 -6.11 12.55 14.62
CA ARG A 162 -5.84 13.98 14.40
C ARG A 162 -5.48 14.73 15.67
N THR A 163 -6.06 14.35 16.80
CA THR A 163 -5.85 15.01 18.09
C THR A 163 -5.39 13.98 19.12
N LYS A 164 -4.15 14.11 19.58
CA LYS A 164 -3.52 13.16 20.51
C LYS A 164 -3.83 13.47 21.99
N ASP A 165 -4.85 14.27 22.25
CA ASP A 165 -5.21 14.71 23.60
C ASP A 165 -6.16 13.71 24.26
N ALA A 166 -5.91 13.39 25.54
CA ALA A 166 -6.78 12.48 26.30
C ALA A 166 -8.25 12.98 26.38
N LYS A 167 -8.45 14.30 26.40
CA LYS A 167 -9.79 14.92 26.38
C LYS A 167 -10.53 14.72 25.06
N SER A 168 -9.82 14.57 23.95
CA SER A 168 -10.45 14.32 22.65
C SER A 168 -11.02 12.91 22.57
N ALA A 169 -10.33 11.92 23.16
CA ALA A 169 -10.81 10.54 23.21
C ALA A 169 -12.10 10.42 24.03
N GLU A 170 -12.19 11.11 25.16
CA GLU A 170 -13.39 11.15 26.00
C GLU A 170 -14.57 11.78 25.27
N LYS A 171 -14.38 12.98 24.67
CA LYS A 171 -15.41 13.62 23.85
C LYS A 171 -15.84 12.78 22.65
N PHE A 172 -14.89 12.12 21.99
CA PHE A 172 -15.19 11.24 20.87
C PHE A 172 -16.11 10.09 21.32
N ALA A 173 -15.82 9.46 22.46
CA ALA A 173 -16.66 8.40 23.02
C ALA A 173 -18.07 8.90 23.36
N GLU A 174 -18.20 10.12 23.91
CA GLU A 174 -19.49 10.76 24.17
C GLU A 174 -20.27 11.01 22.87
N ILE A 175 -19.63 11.57 21.84
CA ILE A 175 -20.21 11.86 20.52
C ILE A 175 -20.71 10.58 19.85
N THR A 176 -19.91 9.51 19.89
CA THR A 176 -20.30 8.20 19.35
C THR A 176 -21.49 7.62 20.12
N SER A 177 -21.45 7.65 21.45
CA SER A 177 -22.56 7.16 22.28
C SER A 177 -23.86 7.92 22.02
N ALA A 178 -23.78 9.24 21.85
CA ALA A 178 -24.92 10.08 21.51
C ALA A 178 -25.52 9.72 20.14
N TYR A 179 -24.67 9.52 19.13
CA TYR A 179 -25.11 9.14 17.80
C TYR A 179 -25.73 7.74 17.77
N GLU A 180 -25.17 6.76 18.49
CA GLU A 180 -25.72 5.40 18.57
C GLU A 180 -27.16 5.37 19.08
N VAL A 181 -27.46 6.20 20.08
CA VAL A 181 -28.81 6.28 20.67
C VAL A 181 -29.75 7.09 19.78
N LEU A 182 -29.30 8.24 19.26
CA LEU A 182 -30.16 9.16 18.50
C LEU A 182 -30.36 8.78 17.03
N SER A 183 -29.49 7.93 16.48
CA SER A 183 -29.58 7.48 15.08
C SER A 183 -30.62 6.37 14.85
N ASP A 184 -30.92 5.58 15.88
CA ASP A 184 -31.95 4.54 15.85
C ASP A 184 -33.25 5.10 16.41
N GLU A 185 -34.32 5.05 15.63
CA GLU A 185 -35.63 5.59 16.01
C GLU A 185 -36.20 4.92 17.28
N GLU A 186 -35.94 3.62 17.47
CA GLU A 186 -36.40 2.88 18.64
C GLU A 186 -35.66 3.33 19.90
N GLN A 187 -34.32 3.42 19.81
CA GLN A 187 -33.49 3.87 20.93
C GLN A 187 -33.71 5.34 21.27
N ARG A 188 -33.92 6.20 20.26
CA ARG A 188 -34.26 7.62 20.46
C ARG A 188 -35.57 7.77 21.24
N LYS A 189 -36.60 7.00 20.89
CA LYS A 189 -37.88 7.02 21.62
C LYS A 189 -37.74 6.60 23.08
N MET A 190 -36.95 5.55 23.35
CA MET A 190 -36.68 5.12 24.73
C MET A 190 -35.90 6.18 25.49
N TYR A 191 -34.85 6.75 24.89
CA TYR A 191 -34.09 7.82 25.51
C TYR A 191 -34.96 9.04 25.83
N ASP A 192 -35.79 9.48 24.88
CA ASP A 192 -36.68 10.62 25.05
C ASP A 192 -37.73 10.40 26.15
N SER A 193 -38.20 9.16 26.37
CA SER A 193 -39.18 8.86 27.43
C SER A 193 -38.57 8.99 28.83
N TYR A 194 -37.34 8.49 29.01
CA TYR A 194 -36.60 8.66 30.27
C TYR A 194 -36.16 10.11 30.49
N PHE A 195 -35.66 10.78 29.44
CA PHE A 195 -35.16 12.14 29.54
C PHE A 195 -36.28 13.14 29.88
N LYS A 196 -37.44 13.07 29.20
CA LYS A 196 -38.58 13.96 29.48
C LYS A 196 -39.12 13.82 30.91
N THR A 197 -39.10 12.62 31.47
CA THR A 197 -39.59 12.34 32.82
C THR A 197 -38.72 12.98 33.91
N SER A 198 -37.45 13.27 33.61
CA SER A 198 -36.50 13.83 34.59
C SER A 198 -36.43 15.35 34.65
N VAL A 199 -36.90 16.04 33.60
CA VAL A 199 -36.81 17.51 33.47
C VAL A 199 -38.17 18.20 33.73
N GLY A 200 -39.20 17.43 34.09
CA GLY A 200 -40.52 17.93 34.52
C GLY A 200 -40.70 17.81 36.02
#